data_AF-A0A9N9QKR0-F1
#
_entry.id   AF-A0A9N9QKR0-F1
#
_cell.length_a   1.000
_cell.length_b   1.000
_cell.length_c   1.000
_cell.angle_alpha   90.00
_cell.angle_beta   90.00
_cell.angle_gamma   90.00
#
_symmetry.space_group_name_H-M   'P 1'
#
loop_
_entity.id
_entity.type
_entity.pdbx_description
1 polymer ?
#
loop_
_entity_poly.entity_id
_entity_poly.type
_entity_poly.pdbx_seq_one_letter_code
_entity_poly.pdbx_strand_id
1 'polypeptide(L)'
;MKKMARTLRTEGKAYLSPFLRKQVPQRIMKPQCDSQKCKNDDYKLFTEEECHEIFHAFYNIQSLQLQREFVVRHINENDVKKRRTAAQSP
;
A
#
# COMPACT_ATOMS: atom_id res chain seq x y z
N MET A 1 15.04 -22.39 -0.31
CA MET A 1 15.41 -21.46 0.79
C MET A 1 14.63 -20.15 0.83
N LYS A 2 14.45 -19.40 -0.28
CA LYS A 2 13.74 -18.08 -0.27
C LYS A 2 12.30 -18.12 0.30
N LYS A 3 11.54 -19.20 0.05
CA LYS A 3 10.16 -19.35 0.54
C LYS A 3 10.07 -19.34 2.08
N MET A 4 11.06 -19.91 2.78
CA MET A 4 11.04 -19.97 4.25
C MET A 4 11.31 -18.62 4.91
N ALA A 5 12.24 -17.82 4.37
CA ALA A 5 12.51 -16.49 4.91
C ALA A 5 11.30 -15.55 4.82
N ARG A 6 10.50 -15.65 3.74
CA ARG A 6 9.28 -14.86 3.58
C ARG A 6 8.23 -15.23 4.62
N THR A 7 7.98 -16.53 4.82
CA THR A 7 7.00 -17.00 5.81
C THR A 7 7.39 -16.59 7.22
N LEU A 8 8.65 -16.82 7.62
CA LEU A 8 9.16 -16.43 8.94
C LEU A 8 9.06 -14.92 9.18
N ARG A 9 9.32 -14.09 8.15
CA ARG A 9 9.15 -12.64 8.22
C ARG A 9 7.69 -12.22 8.48
N THR A 10 6.74 -12.87 7.83
CA THR A 10 5.31 -12.61 8.01
C THR A 10 4.82 -13.05 9.39
N GLU A 11 5.38 -14.13 9.93
CA GLU A 11 5.10 -14.61 11.29
C GLU A 11 5.86 -13.83 12.38
N GLY A 12 6.74 -12.92 11.99
CA GLY A 12 7.60 -12.16 12.89
C GLY A 12 8.70 -12.98 13.57
N LYS A 13 8.95 -14.21 13.12
CA LYS A 13 10.00 -15.08 13.64
C LYS A 13 11.37 -14.66 13.14
N ALA A 14 12.41 -15.05 13.87
CA ALA A 14 13.78 -14.83 13.44
C ALA A 14 14.08 -15.59 12.14
N TYR A 15 14.81 -14.97 11.21
CA TYR A 15 15.15 -15.61 9.93
C TYR A 15 16.49 -15.13 9.38
N LEU A 16 17.16 -15.97 8.58
CA LEU A 16 18.35 -15.57 7.84
C LEU A 16 17.93 -14.87 6.55
N SER A 17 18.30 -13.60 6.40
CA SER A 17 18.00 -12.84 5.17
C SER A 17 18.99 -13.23 4.07
N PRO A 18 18.53 -13.79 2.93
CA PRO A 18 19.42 -14.12 1.82
C PRO A 18 20.02 -12.87 1.14
N PHE A 19 19.37 -11.70 1.29
CA PHE A 19 19.85 -10.43 0.72
C PHE A 19 20.85 -9.73 1.64
N LEU A 20 20.56 -9.68 2.95
CA LEU A 20 21.42 -9.01 3.93
C LEU A 20 22.54 -9.91 4.45
N ARG A 21 22.47 -11.22 4.16
CA ARG A 21 23.37 -12.27 4.69
C ARG A 21 23.56 -12.19 6.21
N LYS A 22 22.48 -11.80 6.92
CA LYS A 22 22.45 -11.58 8.37
C LYS A 22 21.19 -12.17 8.98
N GLN A 23 21.28 -12.54 10.25
CA GLN A 23 20.14 -12.99 11.04
C GLN A 23 19.26 -11.79 11.39
N VAL A 24 17.99 -11.86 11.04
CA VAL A 24 16.97 -10.91 11.45
C VAL A 24 16.32 -11.46 12.73
N PRO A 25 16.27 -10.69 13.83
CA PRO A 25 15.70 -11.16 15.09
C PRO A 25 14.17 -11.27 15.03
N GLN A 26 13.61 -12.02 15.98
CA GLN A 26 12.16 -12.10 16.17
C GLN A 26 11.60 -10.74 16.60
N ARG A 27 10.39 -10.42 16.13
CA ARG A 27 9.65 -9.18 16.45
C ARG A 27 8.26 -9.51 16.96
N ILE A 28 7.75 -8.70 17.87
CA ILE A 28 6.37 -8.81 18.34
C ILE A 28 5.45 -8.34 17.21
N MET A 29 4.64 -9.27 16.69
CA MET A 29 3.63 -8.96 15.69
C MET A 29 2.33 -8.57 16.39
N LYS A 30 1.61 -7.61 15.82
CA LYS A 30 0.20 -7.37 16.18
C LYS A 30 -0.64 -8.60 15.81
N PRO A 31 -1.80 -8.82 16.46
CA PRO A 31 -2.72 -9.88 16.05
C PRO A 31 -3.04 -9.75 14.55
N GLN A 32 -3.21 -10.89 13.88
CA GLN A 32 -3.61 -10.88 12.48
C GLN A 32 -4.97 -10.21 12.33
N CYS A 33 -5.20 -9.47 11.25
CA CYS A 33 -6.54 -8.93 10.99
C CYS A 33 -7.47 -10.12 10.71
N ASP A 34 -8.32 -10.47 11.68
CA ASP A 34 -9.33 -11.53 11.56
C ASP A 34 -10.58 -11.05 10.83
N SER A 35 -10.67 -9.75 10.53
CA SER A 35 -11.83 -9.23 9.81
C SER A 35 -11.77 -9.69 8.36
N GLN A 36 -12.76 -10.48 7.95
CA GLN A 36 -13.04 -10.81 6.55
C GLN A 36 -13.27 -9.54 5.71
N LYS A 37 -13.66 -8.45 6.39
CA LYS A 37 -13.72 -7.07 5.93
C LYS A 37 -12.39 -6.56 5.37
N CYS A 38 -11.27 -6.70 6.11
CA CYS A 38 -9.92 -6.33 5.63
C CYS A 38 -9.51 -7.03 4.32
N LYS A 39 -10.01 -8.24 4.04
CA LYS A 39 -9.59 -9.02 2.86
C LYS A 39 -10.35 -8.64 1.60
N ASN A 40 -11.54 -8.04 1.71
CA ASN A 40 -12.45 -7.84 0.59
C ASN A 40 -12.96 -6.39 0.44
N ASP A 41 -12.83 -5.52 1.45
CA ASP A 41 -13.47 -4.19 1.43
C ASP A 41 -12.71 -3.14 0.60
N ASP A 42 -11.49 -3.40 0.16
CA ASP A 42 -10.67 -2.41 -0.57
C ASP A 42 -10.76 -2.52 -2.11
N TYR A 43 -11.44 -3.53 -2.67
CA TYR A 43 -11.40 -3.83 -4.11
C TYR A 43 -12.54 -3.23 -4.94
N LYS A 44 -13.48 -2.49 -4.33
CA LYS A 44 -14.58 -1.84 -5.05
C LYS A 44 -14.72 -0.38 -4.63
N LEU A 45 -13.63 0.38 -4.75
CA LEU A 45 -13.68 1.83 -4.63
C LEU A 45 -14.18 2.51 -5.91
N PHE A 46 -14.07 1.83 -7.06
CA PHE A 46 -14.47 2.35 -8.36
C PHE A 46 -15.24 1.29 -9.15
N THR A 47 -16.25 1.73 -9.91
CA THR A 47 -16.88 0.90 -10.94
C THR A 47 -15.99 0.78 -12.17
N GLU A 48 -16.35 -0.12 -13.09
CA GLU A 48 -15.60 -0.30 -14.34
C GLU A 48 -15.68 0.95 -15.22
N GLU A 49 -16.85 1.60 -15.23
CA GLU A 49 -17.07 2.85 -15.94
C GLU A 49 -16.19 3.97 -15.38
N GLU A 50 -16.13 4.12 -14.06
CA GLU A 50 -15.27 5.11 -13.39
C GLU A 50 -13.78 4.86 -13.69
N CYS A 51 -13.36 3.58 -13.69
CA CYS A 51 -12.00 3.22 -14.09
C CYS A 51 -11.70 3.63 -15.54
N HIS A 52 -12.65 3.42 -16.44
CA HIS A 52 -12.53 3.75 -17.85
C HIS A 52 -12.44 5.27 -18.06
N GLU A 53 -13.24 6.06 -17.36
CA GLU A 53 -13.19 7.52 -17.40
C GLU A 53 -11.85 8.07 -16.91
N ILE A 54 -11.34 7.56 -15.78
CA ILE A 54 -10.03 7.94 -15.24
C ILE A 54 -8.92 7.60 -16.24
N PHE A 55 -9.00 6.43 -16.88
CA PHE A 55 -8.04 6.00 -17.88
C PHE A 55 -8.00 6.96 -19.07
N HIS A 56 -9.16 7.27 -19.68
CA HIS A 56 -9.21 8.18 -20.82
C HIS A 56 -8.78 9.60 -20.45
N ALA A 57 -9.16 10.08 -19.27
CA ALA A 57 -8.75 11.39 -18.78
C ALA A 57 -7.22 11.49 -18.61
N PHE A 58 -6.55 10.43 -18.16
CA PHE A 58 -5.10 10.37 -18.07
C PHE A 58 -4.42 10.18 -19.43
N TYR A 59 -4.90 9.22 -20.22
CA TYR A 59 -4.25 8.76 -21.46
C TYR A 59 -4.27 9.82 -22.56
N ASN A 60 -5.29 10.67 -22.59
CA ASN A 60 -5.40 11.76 -23.56
C ASN A 60 -4.48 12.96 -23.25
N ILE A 61 -3.78 12.96 -22.11
CA ILE A 61 -2.84 14.03 -21.76
C ILE A 61 -1.52 13.79 -22.50
N GLN A 62 -1.19 14.66 -23.45
CA GLN A 62 0.04 14.54 -24.24
C GLN A 62 1.31 14.99 -23.49
N SER A 63 1.16 15.83 -22.46
CA SER A 63 2.29 16.35 -21.67
C SER A 63 2.57 15.49 -20.45
N LEU A 64 3.81 15.01 -20.33
CA LEU A 64 4.27 14.22 -19.18
C LEU A 64 4.16 14.99 -17.85
N GLN A 65 4.33 16.31 -17.89
CA GLN A 65 4.19 17.16 -16.71
C GLN A 65 2.73 17.19 -16.24
N LEU A 66 1.79 17.36 -17.17
CA LEU A 66 0.36 17.36 -16.87
C LEU A 66 -0.14 15.98 -16.41
N GLN A 67 0.43 14.90 -16.94
CA GLN A 67 0.16 13.53 -16.46
C GLN A 67 0.58 13.36 -14.99
N ARG A 68 1.76 13.88 -14.61
CA ARG A 68 2.23 13.84 -13.21
C ARG A 68 1.32 14.64 -12.30
N GLU A 69 0.90 15.83 -12.73
CA GLU A 69 -0.05 16.67 -11.98
C GLU A 69 -1.43 16.03 -11.84
N PHE A 70 -1.90 15.35 -12.89
CA PHE A 70 -3.12 14.55 -12.85
C PHE A 70 -3.04 13.50 -11.74
N VAL A 71 -1.96 12.72 -11.69
CA VAL A 71 -1.77 11.70 -10.65
C VAL A 71 -1.71 12.32 -9.24
N VAL A 72 -0.93 13.39 -9.05
CA VAL A 72 -0.77 14.04 -7.72
C VAL A 72 -2.08 14.60 -7.17
N ARG A 73 -2.94 15.15 -8.04
CA ARG A 73 -4.26 15.66 -7.67
C ARG A 73 -5.18 14.53 -7.20
N HIS A 74 -5.26 13.43 -7.95
CA HIS A 74 -6.16 12.32 -7.64
C HIS A 74 -5.66 11.40 -6.50
N ILE A 75 -4.35 11.43 -6.17
CA ILE A 75 -3.82 10.77 -4.97
C ILE A 75 -4.22 11.52 -3.69
N ASN A 76 -4.31 12.85 -3.73
CA ASN A 76 -4.53 13.68 -2.54
C ASN A 76 -5.97 13.67 -2.02
N GLU A 77 -6.97 13.43 -2.87
CA GLU A 77 -8.39 13.45 -2.46
C GLU A 77 -8.74 12.28 -1.53
N ASN A 78 -8.02 11.15 -1.62
CA ASN A 78 -8.25 9.97 -0.79
C ASN A 78 -7.46 9.95 0.54
N ASP A 79 -6.53 10.89 0.77
CA ASP A 79 -5.61 10.86 1.93
C ASP A 79 -5.92 11.91 3.03
N VAL A 80 -7.09 12.56 2.99
CA VAL A 80 -7.50 13.55 4.01
C VAL A 80 -7.56 12.93 5.43
N LYS A 81 -7.74 11.61 5.55
CA LYS A 81 -7.71 10.90 6.84
C LYS A 81 -6.32 10.78 7.49
N LYS A 82 -5.21 10.98 6.77
CA LYS A 82 -3.85 10.85 7.34
C LYS A 82 -3.23 12.16 7.84
N ARG A 83 -3.78 13.33 7.51
CA ARG A 83 -3.17 14.62 7.92
C ARG A 83 -3.46 15.03 9.37
N ARG A 84 -4.45 14.43 10.06
CA ARG A 84 -4.78 14.80 11.46
C ARG A 84 -3.95 14.10 12.54
N THR A 85 -3.18 13.07 12.23
CA THR A 85 -2.39 12.33 13.24
C THR A 85 -0.90 12.68 13.25
N ALA A 86 -0.42 13.51 12.32
CA ALA A 86 0.96 14.01 12.31
C ALA A 86 1.14 15.36 13.02
N ALA A 87 0.05 16.01 13.43
CA ALA A 87 0.06 17.30 14.13
C ALA A 87 -0.56 17.16 15.52
N GLN A 88 -0.05 16.22 16.31
CA GLN A 88 -0.16 16.20 17.77
C GLN A 88 0.70 15.04 18.28
N SER A 89 1.96 15.32 18.56
CA SER A 89 2.72 14.62 19.59
C SER A 89 3.57 15.69 20.30
N PRO A 90 3.49 15.74 21.64
CA PRO A 90 4.10 16.79 22.47
C PRO A 90 5.63 16.79 22.41
#